data_AF-A0A2P8EFG8-F1
#
_entry.id   AF-A0A2P8EFG8-F1
#
_cell.length_a   1.000
_cell.length_b   1.000
_cell.length_c   1.000
_cell.angle_alpha   90.00
_cell.angle_beta   90.00
_cell.angle_gamma   90.00
#
_symmetry.space_group_name_H-M   'P 1'
#
loop_
_entity.id
_entity.type
_entity.pdbx_description
1 polymer ?
#
loop_
_entity_poly.entity_id
_entity_poly.type
_entity_poly.pdbx_seq_one_letter_code
_entity_poly.pdbx_strand_id
1 'polypeptide(L)' 'MKRTAVIKKIRRAAKEAGVQFEVTEGGNHTRLLVGTVRTTIGRHSEVAEGAVEALYKQLEPALGKGWWKR' A
#
# COMPACT_ATOMS: atom_id res chain seq x y z
N MET A 1 -9.43 -6.85 6.09
CA MET A 1 -9.85 -5.98 4.96
C MET A 1 -9.58 -6.63 3.60
N LYS A 2 -10.40 -6.35 2.56
CA LYS A 2 -10.14 -6.82 1.18
C LYS A 2 -8.84 -6.23 0.63
N ARG A 3 -7.96 -7.08 0.07
CA ARG A 3 -6.69 -6.68 -0.58
C ARG A 3 -6.90 -5.57 -1.61
N THR A 4 -7.93 -5.68 -2.44
CA THR A 4 -8.25 -4.70 -3.47
C THR A 4 -8.59 -3.32 -2.89
N ALA A 5 -9.26 -3.27 -1.73
CA ALA A 5 -9.54 -2.03 -1.03
C ALA A 5 -8.25 -1.38 -0.48
N VAL A 6 -7.34 -2.19 0.06
CA VAL A 6 -6.02 -1.73 0.54
C VAL A 6 -5.23 -1.08 -0.60
N ILE A 7 -5.10 -1.77 -1.74
CA ILE A 7 -4.39 -1.26 -2.92
C ILE A 7 -5.05 0.02 -3.47
N LYS A 8 -6.40 0.06 -3.54
CA LYS A 8 -7.14 1.24 -4.00
C LYS A 8 -6.89 2.45 -3.10
N LYS A 9 -6.85 2.25 -1.77
CA LYS A 9 -6.57 3.31 -0.80
C LYS A 9 -5.15 3.86 -0.96
N ILE A 10 -4.15 3.00 -1.12
CA ILE A 10 -2.75 3.40 -1.37
C ILE A 10 -2.65 4.19 -2.68
N ARG A 11 -3.25 3.69 -3.77
CA ARG A 11 -3.24 4.39 -5.06
C ARG A 11 -3.84 5.80 -4.96
N ARG A 12 -4.94 5.96 -4.22
CA ARG A 12 -5.59 7.27 -4.02
C ARG A 12 -4.64 8.21 -3.27
N ALA A 13 -4.09 7.77 -2.15
CA ALA A 13 -3.14 8.56 -1.37
C ALA A 13 -1.89 8.95 -2.16
N ALA A 14 -1.34 8.03 -2.97
CA ALA A 14 -0.21 8.31 -3.85
C ALA A 14 -0.54 9.40 -4.87
N LYS A 15 -1.74 9.36 -5.48
CA LYS A 15 -2.22 10.39 -6.39
C LYS A 15 -2.38 11.74 -5.69
N GLU A 16 -2.95 11.75 -4.48
CA GLU A 16 -3.14 12.97 -3.66
C GLU A 16 -1.81 13.59 -3.24
N ALA A 17 -0.81 12.76 -2.93
CA ALA A 17 0.55 13.20 -2.60
C ALA A 17 1.42 13.53 -3.82
N GLY A 18 0.93 13.29 -5.04
CA GLY A 18 1.68 13.52 -6.28
C GLY A 18 2.88 12.59 -6.49
N VAL A 19 2.90 11.42 -5.86
CA VAL A 19 4.00 10.45 -5.96
C VAL A 19 3.66 9.30 -6.91
N GLN A 20 4.70 8.69 -7.50
CA GLN A 20 4.54 7.54 -8.38
C GLN A 20 3.91 6.36 -7.64
N PHE A 21 3.04 5.61 -8.34
CA PHE A 21 2.47 4.37 -7.83
C PHE A 21 2.55 3.29 -8.90
N GLU A 22 3.20 2.17 -8.58
CA GLU A 22 3.31 1.02 -9.47
C GLU A 22 2.98 -0.28 -8.71
N VAL A 23 2.32 -1.20 -9.41
CA VAL A 23 1.93 -2.51 -8.90
C VAL A 23 2.50 -3.56 -9.84
N THR A 24 3.32 -4.44 -9.30
CA THR A 24 3.88 -5.56 -10.05
C THR A 24 3.43 -6.86 -9.41
N GLU A 25 2.79 -7.73 -10.17
CA GLU A 25 2.47 -9.07 -9.69
C GLU A 25 3.73 -9.94 -9.68
N GLY A 26 3.98 -10.61 -8.55
CA GLY A 26 4.93 -11.72 -8.45
C GLY A 26 4.17 -13.04 -8.26
N GLY A 27 4.87 -14.09 -7.83
CA GLY A 27 4.26 -15.39 -7.54
C GLY A 27 3.22 -15.32 -6.41
N ASN A 28 3.68 -15.35 -5.15
CA ASN A 28 2.80 -15.35 -3.97
C ASN A 28 2.47 -13.96 -3.42
N HIS A 29 3.20 -12.94 -3.86
CA HIS A 29 3.08 -11.56 -3.39
C HIS A 29 3.01 -10.59 -4.55
N THR A 30 2.29 -9.49 -4.34
CA THR A 30 2.28 -8.33 -5.21
C THR A 30 3.22 -7.28 -4.64
N ARG A 31 4.13 -6.77 -5.47
CA ARG A 31 5.06 -5.69 -5.12
C ARG A 31 4.37 -4.36 -5.38
N LEU A 32 4.52 -3.43 -4.44
CA LEU A 32 4.03 -2.07 -4.53
C LEU A 32 5.22 -1.12 -4.47
N LEU A 33 5.32 -0.23 -5.44
CA LEU A 33 6.24 0.91 -5.42
C LEU A 33 5.41 2.18 -5.23
N VAL A 34 5.71 2.94 -4.18
CA VAL A 34 5.04 4.21 -3.86
C VAL A 34 6.11 5.27 -3.65
N GLY A 35 6.28 6.17 -4.61
CA GLY A 35 7.42 7.08 -4.68
C GLY A 35 8.73 6.28 -4.68
N THR A 36 9.53 6.43 -3.62
CA THR A 36 10.78 5.72 -3.41
C THR A 36 10.66 4.47 -2.54
N VAL A 37 9.48 4.23 -1.93
CA VAL A 37 9.25 3.13 -0.99
C VAL A 37 8.76 1.89 -1.73
N ARG A 38 9.40 0.76 -1.45
CA ARG A 38 9.01 -0.56 -1.97
C ARG A 38 8.47 -1.41 -0.84
N THR A 39 7.32 -2.04 -1.06
CA THR A 39 6.70 -2.98 -0.12
C THR A 39 5.98 -4.10 -0.87
N THR A 40 5.45 -5.07 -0.13
CA THR A 40 4.74 -6.22 -0.68
C THR A 40 3.43 -6.47 0.07
N ILE A 41 2.44 -6.96 -0.65
CA ILE A 41 1.16 -7.44 -0.11
C ILE A 41 0.93 -8.86 -0.59
N GLY A 42 0.46 -9.75 0.29
CA GLY A 42 0.11 -11.14 -0.08
C GLY A 42 -0.97 -11.17 -1.17
N ARG A 43 -1.01 -12.24 -1.97
CA ARG A 43 -2.05 -12.42 -3.01
C ARG A 43 -3.37 -13.00 -2.50
N HIS A 44 -3.52 -13.20 -1.19
CA HIS A 44 -4.81 -13.56 -0.61
C HIS A 44 -5.86 -12.45 -0.82
N SER A 45 -7.14 -12.84 -0.79
CA SER A 45 -8.27 -11.92 -0.93
C SER A 45 -8.39 -10.94 0.23
N GLU A 46 -7.99 -11.38 1.42
CA GLU A 46 -8.12 -10.65 2.67
C GLU A 46 -6.79 -10.49 3.38
N VAL A 47 -6.56 -9.29 3.90
CA VAL A 47 -5.39 -8.93 4.68
C VAL A 47 -5.86 -8.64 6.10
N ALA A 48 -5.19 -9.23 7.09
CA ALA A 48 -5.46 -8.97 8.49
C ALA A 48 -5.23 -7.48 8.82
N GLU A 49 -6.07 -6.89 9.67
CA GLU A 49 -6.01 -5.45 9.98
C GLU A 49 -4.63 -5.01 10.49
N GLY A 50 -3.96 -5.81 11.33
CA GLY A 50 -2.61 -5.53 11.81
C GLY A 50 -1.56 -5.50 10.69
N ALA A 51 -1.70 -6.37 9.68
CA ALA A 51 -0.82 -6.37 8.51
C ALA A 51 -1.10 -5.17 7.59
N VAL A 52 -2.36 -4.73 7.48
CA VAL A 52 -2.73 -3.50 6.76
C VAL A 52 -2.13 -2.29 7.45
N GLU A 53 -2.22 -2.18 8.78
CA GLU A 53 -1.62 -1.06 9.51
C GLU A 53 -0.10 -1.03 9.37
N ALA A 54 0.56 -2.19 9.50
CA ALA A 54 2.01 -2.30 9.30
C ALA A 54 2.42 -1.86 7.88
N LEU A 55 1.68 -2.30 6.86
CA LEU A 55 1.87 -1.88 5.47
C LEU A 55 1.72 -0.36 5.31
N TYR A 56 0.69 0.24 5.91
CA TYR A 56 0.47 1.67 5.82
C TYR A 56 1.56 2.50 6.51
N LYS A 57 2.05 2.03 7.67
CA LYS A 57 3.21 2.60 8.36
C LYS A 57 4.47 2.56 7.50
N GLN A 58 4.72 1.45 6.80
CA GLN A 58 5.86 1.35 5.87
C GLN A 58 5.82 2.41 4.76
N LEU A 59 4.63 2.88 4.37
CA LEU A 59 4.44 3.88 3.32
C LEU A 59 4.49 5.33 3.82
N GLU A 60 4.64 5.56 5.13
CA GLU A 60 4.77 6.92 5.71
C GLU A 60 5.87 7.77 5.06
N PRO A 61 7.06 7.24 4.72
CA PRO A 61 8.10 8.05 4.07
C PRO A 61 7.68 8.60 2.69
N ALA A 62 6.74 7.96 2.00
CA ALA A 62 6.26 8.39 0.68
C ALA A 62 4.96 9.20 0.73
N LEU A 63 4.07 8.88 1.68
CA LEU A 63 2.71 9.41 1.74
C LEU A 63 2.46 10.38 2.91
N GLY A 64 3.46 10.54 3.79
CA GLY A 64 3.36 11.32 5.01
C GLY A 64 2.88 10.51 6.21
N LYS A 65 3.20 11.00 7.42
CA LYS A 65 2.88 10.33 8.69
C LYS A 65 1.37 10.20 8.89
N GLY A 66 0.90 8.99 9.19
CA GLY A 66 -0.50 8.72 9.50
C GLY A 66 -1.51 8.95 8.37
N TRP A 67 -1.07 8.96 7.10
CA TRP A 67 -1.90 9.27 5.92
C TRP A 67 -3.21 8.47 5.80
N TRP A 68 -3.27 7.25 6.37
CA TRP A 68 -4.42 6.35 6.28
C TRP A 68 -5.48 6.56 7.37
N LYS A 69 -5.20 7.40 8.38
CA LYS A 69 -6.10 7.70 9.50
C LYS A 69 -7.11 8.82 9.18
N ARG A 70 -7.02 9.38 7.97
CA ARG A 70 -7.91 10.41 7.44
C ARG A 70 -9.10 9.81 6.70
#